data_AF-A0A2V9MYT6-F1
#
_entry.id   AF-A0A2V9MYT6-F1
#
_cell.length_a   1.000
_cell.length_b   1.000
_cell.length_c   1.000
_cell.angle_alpha   90.00
_cell.angle_beta   90.00
_cell.angle_gamma   90.00
#
_symmetry.space_group_name_H-M   'P 1'
#
loop_
_entity.id
_entity.type
_entity.pdbx_description
1 polymer ?
#
loop_
_entity_poly.entity_id
_entity_poly.type
_entity_poly.pdbx_seq_one_letter_code
_entity_poly.pdbx_strand_id
1 'polypeptide(L)' 'MLRRVKRPSIAIVGPGRLGTALAISLRRSGYNIREIIARQGSKSYASAKKLAREVGSLASIPAVERQCRIALERRPP' A
#
# COMPACT_ATOMS: atom_id res chain seq x y z
N MET A 1 26.20 -0.73 19.34
CA MET A 1 25.42 0.38 18.73
C MET A 1 24.24 -0.20 17.96
N LEU A 2 23.00 0.02 18.41
CA LEU A 2 21.81 -0.37 17.65
C LEU A 2 21.65 0.59 16.46
N ARG A 3 21.76 0.06 15.23
CA ARG A 3 21.56 0.83 14.00
C ARG A 3 20.12 1.33 13.99
N ARG A 4 19.90 2.65 13.93
CA ARG A 4 18.56 3.25 13.88
C ARG A 4 17.91 2.87 12.55
N VAL A 5 17.08 1.82 12.54
CA VAL A 5 16.37 1.37 11.34
C VAL A 5 15.28 2.40 11.02
N LYS A 6 15.40 3.06 9.88
CA LYS A 6 14.36 3.97 9.38
C LYS A 6 13.09 3.17 9.15
N ARG A 7 11.96 3.60 9.72
CA ARG A 7 10.67 2.94 9.49
C ARG A 7 10.38 2.93 7.99
N PRO A 8 10.01 1.77 7.41
CA PRO A 8 9.64 1.70 6.00
C PRO A 8 8.39 2.54 5.73
N SER A 9 8.28 3.02 4.50
CA SER A 9 7.01 3.58 4.00
C SER A 9 6.17 2.43 3.44
N ILE A 10 4.87 2.46 3.74
CA ILE A 10 3.96 1.34 3.50
C ILE A 10 2.90 1.76 2.48
N ALA A 11 2.59 0.88 1.53
CA ALA A 11 1.41 0.95 0.68
C ALA A 11 0.50 -0.26 0.98
N ILE A 12 -0.82 -0.06 1.01
CA ILE A 12 -1.79 -1.11 1.33
C ILE A 12 -2.68 -1.34 0.12
N VAL A 13 -2.64 -2.56 -0.43
CA VAL A 13 -3.46 -2.98 -1.57
C VAL A 13 -4.68 -3.76 -1.07
N GLY A 14 -5.87 -3.39 -1.54
CA GLY A 14 -7.12 -4.06 -1.15
C GLY A 14 -7.45 -3.87 0.33
N PRO A 15 -7.70 -2.63 0.80
CA PRO A 15 -7.85 -2.30 2.21
C PRO A 15 -9.23 -2.70 2.75
N GLY A 16 -9.64 -3.96 2.58
CA GLY A 16 -10.83 -4.52 3.23
C GLY A 16 -10.74 -4.41 4.75
N ARG A 17 -11.55 -5.17 5.48
CA ARG A 17 -11.63 -5.04 6.95
C ARG A 17 -10.25 -5.15 7.64
N LEU A 18 -9.44 -6.12 7.25
CA LEU A 18 -8.08 -6.32 7.76
C LEU A 18 -7.15 -5.15 7.39
N GLY A 19 -7.07 -4.81 6.10
CA GLY A 19 -6.19 -3.74 5.63
C GLY A 19 -6.53 -2.39 6.25
N THR A 20 -7.81 -2.12 6.49
CA THR A 20 -8.29 -0.94 7.22
C THR A 20 -7.78 -0.93 8.65
N ALA A 21 -8.01 -1.99 9.43
CA ALA A 21 -7.54 -2.06 10.82
C ALA A 21 -6.02 -1.99 10.92
N LEU A 22 -5.31 -2.64 9.99
CA LEU A 22 -3.86 -2.62 9.92
C LEU A 22 -3.32 -1.22 9.60
N ALA A 23 -3.92 -0.51 8.65
CA ALA A 23 -3.54 0.87 8.31
C ALA A 23 -3.63 1.80 9.53
N ILE A 24 -4.74 1.71 10.26
CA ILE A 24 -4.97 2.54 11.45
C ILE A 24 -3.91 2.22 12.53
N SER A 25 -3.67 0.94 12.81
CA SER A 25 -2.67 0.51 13.79
C SER A 25 -1.26 0.94 13.40
N LEU A 26 -0.85 0.75 12.14
CA LEU A 26 0.46 1.16 11.64
C LEU A 26 0.66 2.68 11.74
N ARG A 27 -0.36 3.47 11.37
CA ARG A 27 -0.30 4.93 11.48
C ARG A 27 -0.13 5.37 12.93
N ARG A 28 -0.89 4.77 13.85
CA ARG A 28 -0.77 5.00 15.30
C ARG A 28 0.61 4.61 15.86
N SER A 29 1.22 3.56 15.32
CA SER A 29 2.59 3.15 15.66
C SER A 29 3.69 4.01 15.01
N GLY A 30 3.32 5.06 14.26
CA GLY A 30 4.26 6.00 13.65
C GLY A 30 4.88 5.54 12.34
N TYR A 31 4.27 4.56 11.66
CA TYR A 31 4.63 4.25 10.28
C TYR A 31 4.03 5.28 9.32
N ASN A 32 4.75 5.52 8.22
CA ASN A 32 4.25 6.35 7.14
C ASN A 32 3.48 5.48 6.14
N ILE A 33 2.18 5.74 5.99
CA ILE A 33 1.37 5.13 4.95
C ILE A 33 1.35 6.09 3.77
N ARG A 34 1.96 5.68 2.66
CA ARG A 34 2.01 6.50 1.45
C ARG A 34 0.73 6.39 0.65
N GLU A 35 0.26 5.16 0.45
CA GLU A 35 -0.84 4.89 -0.47
C GLU A 35 -1.77 3.79 0.03
N ILE A 36 -3.06 3.97 -0.26
CA ILE A 36 -4.10 2.97 -0.15
C ILE A 36 -4.61 2.68 -1.57
N ILE A 37 -4.36 1.46 -2.05
CA ILE A 37 -4.62 1.05 -3.42
C ILE A 37 -5.87 0.18 -3.46
N ALA A 38 -6.86 0.56 -4.26
CA ALA A 38 -8.08 -0.23 -4.45
C ALA A 38 -8.50 -0.31 -5.92
N ARG A 39 -9.20 -1.38 -6.28
CA ARG A 39 -9.65 -1.62 -7.66
C ARG A 39 -10.59 -0.50 -8.14
N GLN A 40 -10.33 0.04 -9.32
CA GLN A 40 -11.16 1.04 -9.99
C GLN A 40 -12.61 0.52 -10.16
N GLY A 41 -13.60 1.41 -9.97
CA GLY A 41 -15.02 1.09 -10.17
C GLY A 41 -15.68 0.24 -9.07
N SER A 42 -14.93 -0.19 -8.04
CA SER A 42 -15.51 -0.93 -6.92
C SER A 42 -16.10 0.01 -5.86
N LYS A 43 -17.17 -0.41 -5.16
CA LYS A 43 -17.63 0.25 -3.91
C LYS A 43 -16.48 0.39 -2.89
N SER A 44 -15.50 -0.52 -2.97
CA SER A 44 -14.29 -0.52 -2.16
C SER A 44 -13.38 0.69 -2.41
N TYR A 45 -13.46 1.37 -3.55
CA TYR A 45 -12.65 2.57 -3.80
C TYR A 45 -13.08 3.76 -2.94
N ALA A 46 -14.39 3.92 -2.70
CA ALA A 46 -14.89 4.96 -1.79
C ALA A 46 -14.41 4.71 -0.35
N SER A 47 -14.45 3.46 0.11
CA SER A 47 -13.90 3.06 1.41
C SER A 47 -12.39 3.28 1.49
N ALA A 48 -11.64 2.94 0.43
CA ALA A 48 -10.22 3.19 0.34
C ALA A 48 -9.88 4.68 0.40
N LYS A 49 -10.66 5.54 -0.29
CA LYS A 49 -10.50 6.99 -0.23
C LYS A 49 -10.80 7.55 1.16
N LYS A 50 -11.81 7.03 1.85
CA LYS A 50 -12.11 7.40 3.24
C LYS A 50 -10.95 7.02 4.17
N LEU A 51 -10.47 5.78 4.07
CA LEU A 51 -9.34 5.30 4.86
C LEU A 51 -8.08 6.13 4.58
N ALA A 52 -7.82 6.46 3.32
CA ALA A 52 -6.64 7.23 2.94
C ALA A 52 -6.62 8.60 3.64
N ARG A 53 -7.76 9.29 3.68
CA ARG A 53 -7.91 10.55 4.42
C ARG A 53 -7.71 10.37 5.92
N GLU A 54 -8.23 9.30 6.50
CA GLU A 54 -8.11 9.01 7.94
C GLU A 54 -6.66 8.79 8.37
N VAL A 55 -5.86 8.09 7.55
CA VAL A 55 -4.45 7.81 7.88
C VAL A 55 -3.48 8.86 7.33
N GLY A 56 -3.98 9.88 6.62
CA GLY A 56 -3.17 10.95 6.02
C GLY A 56 -2.31 10.49 4.84
N SER A 57 -2.90 9.66 3.97
CA SER A 57 -2.25 9.05 2.79
C SER A 57 -3.04 9.33 1.51
N LEU A 58 -2.50 8.90 0.37
CA LEU A 58 -3.16 9.01 -0.94
C LEU A 58 -3.99 7.76 -1.24
N ALA A 59 -5.11 7.93 -1.95
CA ALA A 59 -5.86 6.82 -2.52
C ALA A 59 -5.53 6.70 -4.01
N SER A 60 -5.14 5.50 -4.44
CA SER A 60 -4.72 5.23 -5.81
C SER A 60 -5.48 4.02 -6.37
N ILE A 61 -5.62 3.96 -7.69
CA ILE A 61 -5.95 2.72 -8.39
C ILE A 61 -4.64 2.04 -8.79
N PRO A 62 -4.60 0.70 -8.92
CA PRO A 62 -3.43 0.04 -9.48
C PRO A 62 -3.15 0.65 -10.85
N ALA A 63 -1.99 1.28 -11.02
CA ALA A 63 -1.45 1.56 -12.34
C ALA A 63 -1.20 0.19 -12.97
N VAL A 64 -2.01 -0.19 -13.97
CA VAL A 64 -1.75 -1.41 -14.74
C VAL A 64 -0.58 -1.12 -15.66
N GLU A 65 0.62 -1.02 -15.09
CA GLU A 65 1.85 -1.11 -15.86
C GLU A 65 2.20 -2.60 -15.94
N ARG A 66 2.06 -3.17 -17.13
CA ARG A 66 2.48 -4.55 -17.42
C ARG A 66 3.99 -4.66 -17.21
N GLN A 67 4.42 -4.94 -15.99
CA GLN A 67 5.83 -5.19 -15.69
C GLN A 67 6.04 -6.63 -15.25
N CYS A 68 5.74 -7.56 -16.15
CA CYS A 68 6.32 -8.90 -16.17
C CYS A 68 7.60 -8.91 -17.04
N ARG A 69 8.60 -8.08 -16.69
CA ARG A 69 9.95 -8.20 -17.31
C ARG A 69 10.97 -8.88 -16.38
N ILE A 70 10.70 -8.97 -15.08
CA ILE A 70 11.68 -9.48 -14.09
C ILE A 70 11.85 -11.02 -14.16
N ALA A 71 11.07 -11.74 -14.98
CA ALA A 71 11.12 -13.21 -15.04
C ALA A 71 11.88 -13.82 -16.24
N LEU A 72 12.43 -13.04 -17.18
CA LEU A 72 13.02 -13.60 -18.41
C LEU A 72 14.54 -13.46 -18.58
N GLU A 73 15.26 -12.72 -17.73
CA GLU A 73 16.73 -12.54 -17.87
C GLU A 73 17.58 -13.41 -16.93
N ARG A 74 17.00 -14.42 -16.27
CA ARG A 74 17.76 -15.43 -15.52
C ARG A 74 17.70 -16.82 -16.14
N ARG A 75 18.18 -16.94 -17.38
CA ARG A 75 18.73 -18.20 -17.90
C ARG A 75 20.21 -18.02 -18.25
N PRO A 76 21.14 -18.46 -17.39
CA PRO A 76 22.35 -19.14 -17.85
C PRO A 76 22.01 -20.63 -18.09
N PRO A 77 22.79 -21.40 -18.87
CA PRO A 77 24.09 -21.12 -19.46
C PRO A 77 24.05 -20.70 -20.94
#